data_AF-A0AAD9FTB4-F1
#
_entry.id   AF-A0AAD9FTB4-F1
#
_cell.length_a   1.000
_cell.length_b   1.000
_cell.length_c   1.000
_cell.angle_alpha   90.00
_cell.angle_beta   90.00
_cell.angle_gamma   90.00
#
_symmetry.space_group_name_H-M   'P 1'
#
loop_
_entity.id
_entity.type
_entity.pdbx_description
1 polymer ?
#
loop_
_entity_poly.entity_id
_entity_poly.type
_entity_poly.pdbx_seq_one_letter_code
_entity_poly.pdbx_strand_id
1 'polypeptide(L)'
;MDLSYNAECASQMARYQECVVKNATGDWSNICRPEGRALAQCADESVPHLAELKSACVDQIEKYRSCLDSNSLLADEQVAEKCGGLMSDLWKCSERAMAEIEARGATGQAASGSERLV
;
A
#
# COMPACT_ATOMS: atom_id res chain seq x y z
N MET A 1 -9.48 -1.24 15.78
CA MET A 1 -8.62 -1.59 14.65
C MET A 1 -8.26 -3.06 14.82
N ASP A 2 -8.91 -3.92 14.06
CA ASP A 2 -8.67 -5.36 14.10
C ASP A 2 -7.31 -5.67 13.45
N LEU A 3 -6.43 -6.36 14.16
CA LEU A 3 -5.05 -6.64 13.77
C LEU A 3 -4.93 -7.89 12.88
N SER A 4 -6.04 -8.35 12.28
CA SER A 4 -6.07 -9.60 11.50
C SER A 4 -5.17 -9.58 10.26
N TYR A 5 -4.88 -8.41 9.67
CA TYR A 5 -3.90 -8.28 8.58
C TYR A 5 -2.50 -8.81 8.94
N ASN A 6 -2.13 -8.81 10.22
CA ASN A 6 -0.82 -9.27 10.65
C ASN A 6 -0.65 -10.80 10.62
N ALA A 7 -1.72 -11.62 10.56
CA ALA A 7 -1.57 -13.07 10.58
C ALA A 7 -1.16 -13.63 9.20
N GLU A 8 -1.87 -13.22 8.14
CA GLU A 8 -1.69 -13.72 6.78
C GLU A 8 -0.30 -13.38 6.22
N CYS A 9 0.22 -12.18 6.51
CA CYS A 9 1.54 -11.73 6.03
C CYS A 9 2.64 -11.76 7.09
N ALA A 10 2.39 -12.37 8.25
CA ALA A 10 3.34 -12.42 9.37
C ALA A 10 4.72 -12.94 8.96
N SER A 11 4.73 -14.01 8.16
CA SER A 11 5.96 -14.71 7.79
C SER A 11 6.84 -13.89 6.86
N GLN A 12 6.23 -13.17 5.92
CA GLN A 12 6.92 -12.26 5.00
C GLN A 12 7.45 -11.05 5.76
N MET A 13 6.67 -10.55 6.72
CA MET A 13 7.08 -9.44 7.59
C MET A 13 8.29 -9.81 8.43
N ALA A 14 8.29 -10.98 9.07
CA ALA A 14 9.41 -11.47 9.88
C ALA A 14 10.69 -11.61 9.04
N ARG A 15 10.60 -12.18 7.82
CA ARG A 15 11.74 -12.32 6.91
C ARG A 15 12.32 -10.97 6.49
N TYR A 16 11.46 -10.02 6.16
CA TYR A 16 11.90 -8.67 5.80
C TYR A 16 12.57 -7.96 6.97
N GLN A 17 11.96 -8.00 8.16
CA GLN A 17 12.55 -7.42 9.38
C GLN A 17 13.90 -8.06 9.72
N GLU A 18 14.01 -9.39 9.65
CA GLU A 18 15.25 -10.11 9.88
C GLU A 18 16.34 -9.69 8.89
N CYS A 19 16.01 -9.55 7.60
CA CYS A 19 16.95 -9.07 6.59
C CYS A 19 17.44 -7.66 6.90
N VAL A 20 16.53 -6.72 7.22
CA VAL A 20 16.88 -5.33 7.53
C VAL A 20 17.80 -5.26 8.74
N VAL A 21 17.48 -5.98 9.82
CA VAL A 21 18.30 -6.01 11.05
C VAL A 21 19.69 -6.57 10.77
N LYS A 22 19.80 -7.67 10.01
CA LYS A 22 21.09 -8.28 9.65
C LYS A 22 21.96 -7.37 8.77
N ASN A 23 21.34 -6.52 7.96
CA ASN A 23 22.03 -5.66 7.00
C ASN A 23 21.99 -4.17 7.39
N ALA A 24 21.70 -3.85 8.65
CA ALA A 24 21.43 -2.49 9.09
C ALA A 24 22.58 -1.49 8.85
N THR A 25 23.82 -1.97 8.78
CA THR A 25 25.02 -1.16 8.51
C THR A 25 25.37 -1.07 7.02
N GLY A 26 24.66 -1.79 6.16
CA GLY A 26 24.87 -1.83 4.72
C GLY A 26 23.68 -1.28 3.94
N ASP A 27 23.70 -1.51 2.63
CA ASP A 27 22.61 -1.12 1.73
C ASP A 27 21.43 -2.09 1.83
N TRP A 28 20.82 -2.17 3.02
CA TRP A 28 19.66 -3.02 3.29
C TRP A 28 18.52 -2.73 2.30
N SER A 29 18.42 -1.49 1.81
CA SER A 29 17.38 -1.06 0.88
C SER A 29 17.45 -1.79 -0.47
N ASN A 30 18.66 -2.14 -0.92
CA ASN A 30 18.87 -2.95 -2.12
C ASN A 30 18.99 -4.46 -1.80
N ILE A 31 19.67 -4.81 -0.70
CA ILE A 31 19.88 -6.21 -0.29
C ILE A 31 18.54 -6.90 0.00
N CYS A 32 17.64 -6.25 0.75
CA CYS A 32 16.38 -6.83 1.22
C CYS A 32 15.19 -6.60 0.26
N ARG A 33 15.45 -6.15 -0.98
CA ARG A 33 14.39 -5.98 -1.99
C ARG A 33 13.59 -7.27 -2.25
N PRO A 34 14.18 -8.48 -2.31
CA PRO A 34 13.41 -9.70 -2.50
C PRO A 34 12.37 -9.94 -1.41
N GLU A 35 12.76 -9.81 -0.14
CA GLU A 35 11.87 -9.95 1.02
C GLU A 35 10.81 -8.85 1.04
N GLY A 36 11.19 -7.61 0.71
CA GLY A 36 10.26 -6.50 0.59
C GLY A 36 9.20 -6.72 -0.50
N ARG A 37 9.58 -7.28 -1.65
CA ARG A 37 8.63 -7.64 -2.71
C ARG A 37 7.67 -8.74 -2.28
N ALA A 38 8.17 -9.77 -1.58
CA ALA A 38 7.33 -10.85 -1.08
C ALA A 38 6.29 -10.34 -0.07
N LEU A 39 6.69 -9.41 0.81
CA LEU A 39 5.76 -8.76 1.75
C LEU A 39 4.73 -7.89 1.02
N ALA A 40 5.16 -7.10 0.04
CA ALA A 40 4.25 -6.26 -0.74
C ALA A 40 3.22 -7.09 -1.52
N GLN A 41 3.64 -8.21 -2.12
CA GLN A 41 2.75 -9.12 -2.81
C GLN A 41 1.72 -9.74 -1.85
N CYS A 42 2.16 -10.22 -0.69
CA CYS A 42 1.22 -10.74 0.31
C CYS A 42 0.16 -9.70 0.70
N ALA A 43 0.59 -8.44 0.89
CA ALA A 43 -0.31 -7.35 1.19
C ALA A 43 -1.35 -7.14 0.06
N ASP A 44 -0.90 -7.17 -1.19
CA ASP A 44 -1.78 -7.01 -2.36
C ASP A 44 -2.82 -8.13 -2.47
N GLU A 45 -2.48 -9.35 -2.06
CA GLU A 45 -3.36 -10.51 -2.10
C GLU A 45 -4.28 -10.61 -0.87
N SER A 46 -3.83 -10.11 0.29
CA SER A 46 -4.49 -10.38 1.59
C SER A 46 -5.22 -9.18 2.17
N VAL A 47 -4.86 -7.94 1.81
CA VAL A 47 -5.56 -6.74 2.31
C VAL A 47 -6.78 -6.48 1.43
N PRO A 48 -8.00 -6.54 1.98
CA PRO A 48 -9.20 -6.22 1.23
C PRO A 48 -9.08 -4.87 0.56
N HIS A 49 -9.44 -4.82 -0.72
CA HIS A 49 -9.48 -3.62 -1.54
C HIS A 49 -8.15 -2.90 -1.80
N LEU A 50 -7.02 -3.38 -1.27
CA LEU A 50 -5.73 -2.71 -1.47
C LEU A 50 -5.30 -2.70 -2.94
N ALA A 51 -5.44 -3.84 -3.63
CA ALA A 51 -5.12 -3.93 -5.05
C ALA A 51 -6.01 -2.99 -5.89
N GLU A 52 -7.30 -2.90 -5.55
CA GLU A 52 -8.27 -2.03 -6.21
C GLU A 52 -7.94 -0.54 -5.99
N LEU A 53 -7.63 -0.15 -4.75
CA LEU A 53 -7.17 1.19 -4.41
C LEU A 53 -5.89 1.56 -5.16
N LYS A 54 -4.90 0.66 -5.17
CA LYS A 54 -3.63 0.87 -5.90
C LYS A 54 -3.88 1.07 -7.39
N SER A 55 -4.78 0.28 -7.98
CA SER A 55 -5.17 0.44 -9.38
C SER A 55 -5.86 1.79 -9.63
N ALA A 56 -6.72 2.24 -8.73
CA ALA A 56 -7.43 3.52 -8.86
C ALA A 56 -6.51 4.75 -8.74
N CYS A 57 -5.37 4.59 -8.06
CA CYS A 57 -4.42 5.66 -7.76
C CYS A 57 -3.05 5.49 -8.43
N VAL A 58 -2.93 4.61 -9.43
CA VAL A 58 -1.64 4.25 -10.04
C VAL A 58 -0.88 5.48 -10.54
N ASP A 59 -1.55 6.45 -11.16
CA ASP A 59 -0.91 7.67 -11.66
C ASP A 59 -0.29 8.52 -10.54
N GLN A 60 -1.01 8.69 -9.41
CA GLN A 60 -0.51 9.44 -8.26
C GLN A 60 0.64 8.69 -7.57
N ILE A 61 0.52 7.36 -7.48
CA ILE A 61 1.57 6.49 -6.95
C ILE A 61 2.85 6.62 -7.78
N GLU A 62 2.74 6.54 -9.11
CA GLU A 62 3.89 6.63 -10.02
C GLU A 62 4.54 8.02 -9.98
N LYS A 63 3.75 9.10 -9.98
CA LYS A 63 4.28 10.46 -9.84
C LYS A 63 5.06 10.63 -8.55
N TYR A 64 4.49 10.18 -7.42
CA TYR A 64 5.16 10.29 -6.13
C TYR A 64 6.45 9.46 -6.09
N ARG A 65 6.41 8.20 -6.54
CA ARG A 65 7.60 7.34 -6.64
C ARG A 65 8.68 7.93 -7.53
N SER A 66 8.32 8.41 -8.72
CA SER A 66 9.26 9.05 -9.63
C SER A 66 9.92 10.28 -9.00
N CYS A 67 9.18 11.05 -8.20
CA CYS A 67 9.75 12.17 -7.45
C CYS A 67 10.77 11.68 -6.41
N LEU A 68 10.44 10.65 -5.63
CA LEU A 68 11.36 10.07 -4.65
C LEU A 68 12.65 9.55 -5.32
N ASP A 69 12.51 8.79 -6.41
CA ASP A 69 13.64 8.23 -7.14
C ASP A 69 14.56 9.32 -7.72
N SER A 70 13.97 10.39 -8.25
CA SER A 70 14.72 11.54 -8.80
C SER A 70 15.44 12.36 -7.73
N ASN A 71 15.05 12.21 -6.46
CA ASN A 71 15.56 12.97 -5.33
C ASN A 71 16.20 12.07 -4.26
N SER A 72 16.57 10.83 -4.59
CA SER A 72 17.00 9.79 -3.64
C SER A 72 18.31 10.09 -2.90
N LEU A 73 19.05 11.11 -3.32
CA LEU A 73 20.31 11.57 -2.70
C LEU A 73 20.14 12.83 -1.86
N LEU A 74 18.94 13.43 -1.85
CA LEU A 74 18.66 14.63 -1.05
C LEU A 74 18.35 14.25 0.40
N ALA A 75 18.54 15.22 1.30
CA ALA A 75 18.11 15.07 2.68
C ALA A 75 16.57 15.04 2.77
N ASP A 76 16.04 14.35 3.78
CA ASP A 76 14.59 14.15 3.97
C ASP A 76 13.77 15.44 3.91
N GLU A 77 14.28 16.54 4.48
CA GLU A 77 13.60 17.85 4.45
C GLU A 77 13.42 18.39 3.02
N GLN A 78 14.43 18.19 2.17
CA GLN A 78 14.38 18.61 0.76
C GLN A 78 13.48 17.68 -0.07
N VAL A 79 13.45 16.39 0.26
CA VAL A 79 12.52 15.43 -0.34
C VAL A 79 11.08 15.81 0.04
N ALA A 80 10.84 16.19 1.29
CA ALA A 80 9.53 16.64 1.76
C ALA A 80 9.09 17.92 1.03
N GLU A 81 9.99 18.90 0.84
CA GLU A 81 9.71 20.12 0.08
C GLU A 81 9.33 19.80 -1.38
N LYS A 82 10.10 18.92 -2.04
CA LYS A 82 9.92 18.63 -3.47
C LYS A 82 8.78 17.68 -3.78
N CYS A 83 8.58 16.66 -2.95
CA CYS A 83 7.64 15.57 -3.20
C CYS A 83 6.40 15.62 -2.29
N GLY A 84 6.36 16.49 -1.27
CA GLY A 84 5.26 16.56 -0.30
C GLY A 84 3.90 16.90 -0.93
N GLY A 85 3.88 17.73 -1.97
CA GLY A 85 2.64 18.00 -2.74
C GLY A 85 2.07 16.73 -3.39
N LEU A 86 2.94 15.90 -3.98
CA LEU A 86 2.54 14.63 -4.60
C LEU A 86 2.07 13.60 -3.57
N MET A 87 2.64 13.61 -2.36
CA MET A 87 2.13 12.80 -1.25
C MET A 87 0.71 13.23 -0.87
N SER A 88 0.43 14.54 -0.81
CA SER A 88 -0.92 15.06 -0.55
C SER A 88 -1.92 14.62 -1.63
N ASP A 89 -1.52 14.65 -2.90
CA ASP A 89 -2.39 14.22 -4.01
C ASP A 89 -2.65 12.71 -3.99
N LEU A 90 -1.65 11.90 -3.65
CA LEU A 90 -1.82 10.47 -3.44
C LEU A 90 -2.76 10.17 -2.27
N TRP A 91 -2.65 10.92 -1.17
CA TRP A 91 -3.57 10.79 -0.04
C TRP A 91 -5.02 11.10 -0.45
N LYS A 92 -5.26 12.23 -1.14
CA LYS A 92 -6.60 12.59 -1.65
C LYS A 92 -7.16 11.54 -2.60
N CYS A 93 -6.30 10.93 -3.43
CA CYS A 93 -6.73 9.84 -4.29
C CYS A 93 -7.17 8.63 -3.47
N SER A 94 -6.38 8.25 -2.46
CA SER A 94 -6.64 7.09 -1.61
C SER A 94 -7.96 7.24 -0.85
N GLU A 95 -8.23 8.42 -0.28
CA GLU A 95 -9.50 8.72 0.40
C GLU A 95 -10.71 8.59 -0.54
N ARG A 96 -10.60 9.17 -1.75
CA ARG A 96 -11.67 9.07 -2.76
C ARG A 96 -11.89 7.63 -3.20
N ALA A 97 -10.81 6.90 -3.50
CA ALA A 97 -10.90 5.52 -3.96
C ALA A 97 -11.54 4.63 -2.89
N MET A 98 -11.14 4.75 -1.61
CA MET A 98 -11.79 4.03 -0.51
C MET A 98 -13.27 4.35 -0.40
N ALA A 99 -13.65 5.63 -0.44
CA ALA A 99 -15.06 6.02 -0.38
C ALA A 99 -15.89 5.40 -1.51
N GLU A 100 -15.35 5.34 -2.74
CA GLU A 100 -16.00 4.70 -3.88
C GLU A 100 -16.09 3.18 -3.72
N ILE A 101 -15.05 2.54 -3.21
CA ILE A 101 -15.01 1.10 -2.93
C ILE A 101 -16.07 0.72 -1.88
N GLU A 102 -16.12 1.46 -0.77
CA GLU A 102 -17.07 1.24 0.31
C GLU A 102 -18.53 1.46 -0.16
N ALA A 103 -18.78 2.49 -0.96
CA ALA A 103 -20.09 2.75 -1.54
C ALA A 103 -20.56 1.61 -2.48
N ARG A 104 -19.64 0.99 -3.24
CA ARG A 104 -19.95 -0.22 -4.04
C ARG A 104 -20.25 -1.43 -3.15
N GLY A 105 -19.50 -1.61 -2.07
CA GLY A 105 -19.74 -2.68 -1.10
C GLY A 105 -21.12 -2.58 -0.43
N ALA A 106 -21.56 -1.36 -0.11
CA ALA A 106 -22.86 -1.09 0.49
C ALA A 106 -24.03 -1.32 -0.49
N THR A 107 -23.87 -0.98 -1.77
CA THR A 107 -24.91 -1.15 -2.79
C THR A 107 -25.07 -2.62 -3.24
N GLY A 108 -23.99 -3.41 -3.23
CA GLY A 108 -24.03 -4.85 -3.53
C GLY A 108 -24.79 -5.71 -2.50
N GLN A 109 -24.85 -5.28 -1.24
CA GLN A 109 -25.60 -5.99 -0.19
C GLN A 109 -27.11 -5.76 -0.25
N ALA A 110 -27.58 -4.67 -0.87
CA ALA A 110 -29.00 -4.41 -1.03
C ALA A 110 -29.66 -5.30 -2.11
N ALA A 111 -28.88 -5.81 -3.07
CA ALA A 111 -29.40 -6.63 -4.18
C ALA A 111 -29.49 -8.14 -3.86
N SER A 112 -28.83 -8.63 -2.81
CA SER A 112 -28.77 -10.07 -2.48
C SER A 112 -29.83 -10.53 -1.45
N GLY A 113 -30.75 -9.67 -1.03
CA GLY A 113 -31.74 -9.92 0.03
C GLY A 113 -33.15 -10.32 -0.43
N SER A 114 -33.37 -10.65 -1.71
CA SER A 114 -34.71 -10.95 -2.24
C SER A 114 -34.78 -12.28 -3.00
N GLU A 115 -34.48 -13.40 -2.33
CA GLU A 115 -34.82 -14.73 -2.85
C GLU A 115 -35.02 -15.76 -1.72
N ARG A 116 -36.24 -15.78 -1.16
CA ARG A 116 -36.91 -16.90 -0.44
C ARG A 116 -38.27 -16.39 0.04
N LEU A 117 -39.41 -17.05 -0.11
CA LEU A 117 -39.92 -18.14 -0.95
C LEU A 117 -41.45 -18.02 -0.79
N VAL A 118 -42.17 -18.46 -1.83
CA VAL A 118 -43.62 -18.69 -1.91
C VAL A 118 -44.18 -19.48 -0.72
#